data_AF-A0AB39BBH7-F1
#
_entry.id   AF-A0AB39BBH7-F1
#
_cell.length_a   1.000
_cell.length_b   1.000
_cell.length_c   1.000
_cell.angle_alpha   90.00
_cell.angle_beta   90.00
_cell.angle_gamma   90.00
#
_symmetry.space_group_name_H-M   'P 1'
#
loop_
_entity.id
_entity.type
_entity.pdbx_description
1 polymer ?
#
loop_
_entity_poly.entity_id
_entity_poly.type
_entity_poly.pdbx_seq_one_letter_code
_entity_poly.pdbx_strand_id
1 'polypeptide(L)' 'MAIIFSVMRALYALISFKPKVVTRRLSPEEVNLLEHYRSLSEADRTAMRYLCTAYREVSRF' A
#
# COMPACT_ATOMS: atom_id res chain seq x y z
N MET A 1 -27.33 -0.84 -13.53
CA MET A 1 -26.73 -1.14 -12.20
C MET A 1 -25.73 -2.30 -12.24
N ALA A 2 -26.05 -3.46 -12.82
CA ALA A 2 -25.14 -4.63 -12.87
C ALA A 2 -23.81 -4.37 -13.62
N ILE A 3 -23.85 -3.56 -14.68
CA ILE A 3 -22.67 -3.18 -15.49
C ILE A 3 -21.69 -2.32 -14.66
N ILE A 4 -22.21 -1.45 -13.80
CA ILE A 4 -21.38 -0.55 -12.97
C ILE A 4 -20.62 -1.36 -11.90
N PHE A 5 -21.29 -2.34 -11.28
CA PHE A 5 -20.65 -3.25 -10.31
C PHE A 5 -19.54 -4.09 -10.92
N SER A 6 -19.74 -4.58 -12.15
CA SER A 6 -18.75 -5.39 -12.85
C SER A 6 -17.54 -4.56 -13.30
N VAL A 7 -17.76 -3.33 -13.75
CA VAL A 7 -16.68 -2.36 -14.02
C VAL A 7 -15.93 -1.99 -12.73
N MET A 8 -16.65 -1.71 -11.64
CA MET A 8 -16.03 -1.44 -10.33
C MET A 8 -15.19 -2.61 -9.83
N ARG A 9 -15.66 -3.85 -10.01
CA ARG A 9 -14.92 -5.06 -9.63
C ARG A 9 -13.65 -5.24 -10.47
N ALA A 10 -13.72 -4.94 -11.77
CA ALA A 10 -12.55 -4.96 -12.65
C ALA A 10 -11.54 -3.86 -12.28
N LEU A 11 -12.00 -2.66 -11.98
CA LEU A 11 -11.15 -1.56 -11.51
C LEU A 11 -10.50 -1.88 -10.15
N TYR A 12 -11.26 -2.41 -9.19
CA TYR A 12 -10.71 -2.88 -7.92
C TYR A 12 -9.67 -4.00 -8.10
N ALA A 13 -9.90 -4.94 -9.02
CA ALA A 13 -8.95 -6.01 -9.31
C ALA A 13 -7.65 -5.48 -9.94
N LEU A 14 -7.75 -4.49 -10.83
CA LEU A 14 -6.60 -3.83 -11.46
C LEU A 14 -5.80 -2.97 -10.46
N ILE A 15 -6.50 -2.30 -9.54
CA ILE A 15 -5.86 -1.56 -8.43
C ILE A 15 -5.27 -2.52 -7.39
N SER A 16 -5.88 -3.70 -7.21
CA SER A 16 -5.43 -4.78 -6.35
C SER A 16 -4.36 -5.67 -7.00
N PHE A 17 -3.66 -5.21 -8.04
CA PHE A 17 -2.36 -5.77 -8.40
C PHE A 17 -1.43 -5.63 -7.20
N LYS A 18 -1.49 -6.61 -6.29
CA LYS A 18 -0.51 -6.77 -5.25
C LYS A 18 0.80 -7.01 -5.99
N PRO A 19 1.82 -6.15 -5.81
CA PRO A 19 3.12 -6.44 -6.39
C PRO A 19 3.49 -7.86 -5.96
N LYS A 20 3.99 -8.67 -6.89
CA LYS A 20 4.50 -10.00 -6.62
C LYS A 20 5.50 -9.83 -5.47
N VAL A 21 5.08 -10.20 -4.25
CA VAL A 21 5.90 -10.02 -3.05
C VAL A 21 7.06 -10.99 -3.22
N VAL A 22 8.16 -10.50 -3.77
CA VAL A 22 9.42 -11.23 -3.77
C VAL A 22 9.80 -11.31 -2.30
N THR A 23 9.73 -12.51 -1.72
CA THR A 23 10.15 -12.76 -0.35
C THR A 23 11.67 -12.68 -0.27
N ARG A 24 12.19 -11.45 -0.36
CA ARG A 24 13.58 -11.10 -0.07
C ARG A 24 13.73 -11.00 1.45
N ARG A 25 14.88 -11.44 1.97
CA ARG A 25 15.24 -11.20 3.39
C ARG A 25 15.41 -9.70 3.61
N LEU A 26 14.71 -9.17 4.62
CA LEU A 26 14.82 -7.78 5.00
C LEU A 26 16.21 -7.48 5.56
N SER A 27 16.76 -6.31 5.24
CA SER A 27 17.95 -5.80 5.90
C SER A 27 17.63 -5.43 7.36
N PRO A 28 18.65 -5.32 8.24
CA PRO A 28 18.44 -4.88 9.61
C PRO A 28 17.72 -3.52 9.72
N GLU A 29 18.02 -2.60 8.81
CA GLU A 29 17.35 -1.29 8.75
C GLU A 29 15.88 -1.43 8.36
N GLU A 30 15.57 -2.26 7.36
CA GLU A 30 14.19 -2.52 6.93
C GLU A 30 13.37 -3.18 8.06
N VAL A 31 13.99 -4.09 8.83
CA VAL A 31 13.36 -4.69 10.03
C VAL A 31 13.08 -3.63 11.08
N ASN A 32 14.06 -2.78 11.41
CA ASN A 32 13.88 -1.74 12.42
C ASN A 32 12.78 -0.74 12.02
N LEU A 33 12.71 -0.38 10.74
CA LEU A 33 11.66 0.50 10.22
C LEU A 33 10.26 -0.13 10.37
N LEU A 34 10.15 -1.44 10.15
CA LEU A 34 8.90 -2.18 10.34
C LEU A 34 8.50 -2.27 11.81
N GLU A 35 9.45 -2.49 12.71
CA GLU A 35 9.17 -2.49 14.16
C GLU A 35 8.70 -1.10 14.63
N HIS A 36 9.34 -0.03 14.16
CA HIS A 36 8.89 1.32 14.45
C HIS A 36 7.47 1.57 13.92
N TYR A 37 7.19 1.20 12.67
CA TYR A 37 5.85 1.33 12.08
C TYR A 37 4.78 0.55 12.88
N ARG A 38 5.12 -0.64 13.39
CA ARG A 38 4.21 -1.44 14.24
C ARG A 38 3.94 -0.77 15.60
N SER A 39 4.90 -0.02 16.13
CA SER A 39 4.75 0.72 17.38
C SER A 39 3.86 1.97 17.26
N LEU A 40 3.59 2.44 16.04
CA LEU A 40 2.77 3.63 15.80
C LEU A 40 1.30 3.42 16.17
N SER A 41 0.63 4.52 16.53
CA SER A 41 -0.81 4.54 16.71
C SER A 41 -1.55 4.19 15.41
N GLU A 42 -2.81 3.79 15.50
CA GLU A 42 -3.62 3.50 14.30
C GLU A 42 -3.81 4.75 13.42
N ALA A 43 -3.96 5.91 14.05
CA ALA A 43 -4.08 7.19 13.36
C ALA A 43 -2.81 7.51 12.56
N ASP A 44 -1.64 7.32 13.16
CA ASP A 44 -0.35 7.58 12.49
C ASP A 44 -0.09 6.58 11.37
N ARG A 45 -0.42 5.30 11.56
CA ARG A 45 -0.34 4.30 10.48
C ARG A 45 -1.25 4.65 9.31
N THR A 46 -2.43 5.18 9.60
CA THR A 46 -3.37 5.67 8.59
C THR A 46 -2.80 6.88 7.84
N ALA A 47 -2.24 7.86 8.55
CA ALA A 47 -1.59 9.01 7.95
C ALA A 47 -0.41 8.61 7.05
N MET A 48 0.45 7.70 7.53
CA MET A 48 1.59 7.18 6.78
C MET A 48 1.15 6.49 5.48
N ARG A 49 0.05 5.71 5.52
CA ARG A 49 -0.53 5.10 4.32
C ARG A 49 -0.93 6.17 3.30
N TYR A 50 -1.64 7.22 3.71
CA TYR A 50 -2.02 8.31 2.83
C TYR A 50 -0.81 9.03 2.24
N LEU A 51 0.22 9.29 3.05
CA LEU A 51 1.49 9.86 2.58
C LEU A 51 2.14 8.97 1.51
N CYS A 52 2.33 7.68 1.79
CA CYS A 52 2.91 6.75 0.82
C CYS A 52 2.09 6.67 -0.49
N THR A 53 0.75 6.72 -0.39
CA THR A 53 -0.12 6.78 -1.57
C THR A 53 0.09 8.08 -2.36
N ALA A 54 0.13 9.23 -1.70
CA ALA A 54 0.38 10.51 -2.34
C ALA A 54 1.76 10.54 -3.02
N TYR A 55 2.81 10.11 -2.33
CA TYR A 55 4.16 10.01 -2.89
C TYR A 55 4.22 9.10 -4.11
N ARG A 56 3.52 7.96 -4.09
CA ARG A 56 3.47 7.05 -5.25
C ARG A 56 2.81 7.69 -6.48
N GLU A 57 1.77 8.50 -6.28
CA GLU A 57 1.14 9.22 -7.39
C GLU A 57 2.04 10.36 -7.89
N VAL A 58 2.75 11.06 -7.00
CA VAL A 58 3.71 12.10 -7.39
C VAL A 58 4.92 11.52 -8.13
N SER A 59 5.45 10.37 -7.69
CA SER A 59 6.62 9.73 -8.31
C SER A 59 6.36 9.11 -9.69
N ARG A 60 5.12 9.13 -10.16
CA ARG A 60 4.76 8.66 -11.52
C ARG A 60 4.99 9.73 -12.59
N PHE A 61 5.18 10.98 -12.19
CA PHE A 61 5.56 12.10 -13.04
C PHE A 61 7.08 12.25 -13.09
#